data_AF-A0A0C2EJZ8-F1
#
_entry.id   AF-A0A0C2EJZ8-F1
#
_cell.length_a   1.000
_cell.length_b   1.000
_cell.length_c   1.000
_cell.angle_alpha   90.00
_cell.angle_beta   90.00
_cell.angle_gamma   90.00
#
_symmetry.space_group_name_H-M   'P 1'
#
loop_
_entity.id
_entity.type
_entity.pdbx_description
1 polymer ?
#
loop_
_entity_poly.entity_id
_entity_poly.type
_entity_poly.pdbx_seq_one_letter_code
_entity_poly.pdbx_strand_id
1 'polypeptide(L)'
;MAPQVEISDAVLDTARENSDTDSLVVGHMSVNKFRAIEAERERRGRRNRFFFLPDLACLIVTIPTRRHERAHLEMYDCIQDVIKDMGLADQWTHDGGATFDPPGDASGSGEGDSSGGPSSRHDPHGDAFLPTLVIEAGVSQTLSSLKTKARWWFTASNFHMKVVVLVKLLVATSAIEIEQWGAELSGPQRHCATTTRASHAAKEAVLKQQVLINWVGPLPLPQTPLNRRALSDFHVQGAPLVLRFQDLMDRPPVPAAGEHDILIPEVRLQRMAKRVW
;
A
#
# COMPACT_ATOMS: atom_id res chain seq x y z
N MET A 1 1.92 -12.02 36.75
CA MET A 1 1.67 -12.62 35.41
C MET A 1 0.83 -11.65 34.62
N ALA A 2 1.39 -11.00 33.60
CA ALA A 2 0.58 -10.27 32.62
C ALA A 2 -0.16 -11.30 31.74
N PRO A 3 -1.44 -11.10 31.42
CA PRO A 3 -2.16 -12.03 30.55
C PRO A 3 -1.51 -12.03 29.17
N GLN A 4 -1.03 -13.20 28.74
CA GLN A 4 -0.63 -13.44 27.35
C GLN A 4 -1.87 -13.25 26.48
N VAL A 5 -1.87 -12.22 25.64
CA VAL A 5 -2.81 -12.14 24.54
C VAL A 5 -2.20 -12.95 23.41
N GLU A 6 -2.51 -14.25 23.38
CA GLU A 6 -2.22 -15.08 22.23
C GLU A 6 -3.22 -14.74 21.13
N ILE A 7 -2.72 -14.26 19.99
CA ILE A 7 -3.42 -14.45 18.72
C ILE A 7 -3.26 -15.94 18.44
N SER A 8 -4.30 -16.74 18.71
CA SER A 8 -4.23 -18.19 18.61
C SER A 8 -3.79 -18.64 17.21
N ASP A 9 -2.81 -19.54 17.14
CA ASP A 9 -2.35 -20.14 15.88
C ASP A 9 -3.50 -20.76 15.09
N ALA A 10 -4.52 -21.31 15.78
CA ALA A 10 -5.71 -21.87 15.14
C ALA A 10 -6.52 -20.82 14.36
N VAL A 11 -6.61 -19.58 14.86
CA VAL A 11 -7.30 -18.48 14.18
C VAL A 11 -6.52 -18.06 12.93
N LEU A 12 -5.19 -17.99 13.04
CA LEU A 12 -4.31 -17.64 11.93
C LEU A 12 -4.29 -18.73 10.85
N ASP A 13 -4.27 -20.00 11.24
CA ASP A 13 -4.25 -21.13 10.32
C ASP A 13 -5.61 -21.30 9.61
N THR A 14 -6.73 -21.14 10.32
CA THR A 14 -8.07 -21.12 9.69
C THR A 14 -8.19 -19.97 8.66
N ALA A 15 -7.64 -18.80 8.99
CA ALA A 15 -7.63 -17.68 8.05
C ALA A 15 -6.71 -17.92 6.85
N ARG A 16 -5.62 -18.69 6.98
CA ARG A 16 -4.77 -19.06 5.83
C ARG A 16 -5.44 -20.05 4.89
N GLU A 17 -6.25 -20.97 5.44
CA GLU A 17 -7.04 -21.91 4.64
C GLU A 17 -8.16 -21.20 3.87
N ASN A 18 -8.66 -20.08 4.40
CA ASN A 18 -9.64 -19.23 3.74
C ASN A 18 -8.97 -18.04 3.01
N SER A 19 -8.88 -18.09 1.68
CA SER A 19 -8.24 -17.03 0.89
C SER A 19 -8.83 -15.63 1.05
N ASP A 20 -10.00 -15.52 1.69
CA ASP A 20 -10.78 -14.29 1.78
C ASP A 20 -10.59 -13.57 3.11
N THR A 21 -9.91 -14.18 4.08
CA THR A 21 -9.55 -13.57 5.37
C THR A 21 -8.07 -13.25 5.42
N ASP A 22 -7.72 -12.02 5.11
CA ASP A 22 -6.33 -11.52 5.06
C ASP A 22 -5.97 -10.56 6.19
N SER A 23 -6.88 -10.27 7.12
CA SER A 23 -6.58 -9.34 8.21
C SER A 23 -7.30 -9.65 9.52
N LEU A 24 -6.63 -9.34 10.63
CA LEU A 24 -7.20 -9.30 11.97
C LEU A 24 -6.90 -7.95 12.62
N VAL A 25 -7.84 -7.42 13.38
CA VAL A 25 -7.67 -6.17 14.13
C VAL A 25 -7.70 -6.49 15.62
N VAL A 26 -6.62 -6.17 16.33
CA VAL A 26 -6.46 -6.39 17.77
C VAL A 26 -6.46 -5.05 18.48
N GLY A 27 -7.54 -4.75 19.21
CA GLY A 27 -7.66 -3.56 20.04
C GLY A 27 -6.97 -3.69 21.41
N HIS A 28 -7.01 -2.60 22.18
CA HIS A 28 -6.38 -2.52 23.52
C HIS A 28 -4.90 -2.93 23.48
N MET A 29 -4.19 -2.43 22.47
CA MET A 29 -2.78 -2.69 22.23
C MET A 29 -1.95 -1.54 22.80
N SER A 30 -1.29 -1.78 23.94
CA SER A 30 -0.24 -0.88 24.43
C SER A 30 1.09 -1.18 23.75
N VAL A 31 2.02 -0.22 23.80
CA VAL A 31 3.40 -0.39 23.27
C VAL A 31 4.06 -1.64 23.85
N ASN A 32 4.01 -1.82 25.18
CA ASN A 32 4.61 -2.99 25.84
C ASN A 32 4.01 -4.31 25.37
N LYS A 33 2.69 -4.35 25.14
CA LYS A 33 1.99 -5.54 24.65
C LYS A 33 2.35 -5.82 23.19
N PHE A 34 2.44 -4.78 22.36
CA PHE A 34 2.89 -4.90 20.97
C PHE A 34 4.31 -5.47 20.91
N ARG A 35 5.27 -4.90 21.65
CA ARG A 35 6.67 -5.38 21.67
C ARG A 35 6.78 -6.84 22.13
N ALA A 36 5.94 -7.27 23.07
CA ALA A 36 5.89 -8.68 23.49
C ALA A 36 5.37 -9.61 22.37
N ILE A 37 4.33 -9.20 21.64
CA ILE A 37 3.77 -9.95 20.51
C ILE A 37 4.76 -9.97 19.33
N GLU A 38 5.43 -8.85 19.06
CA GLU A 38 6.47 -8.72 18.05
C GLU A 38 7.65 -9.66 18.31
N ALA A 39 8.19 -9.65 19.52
CA ALA A 39 9.27 -10.57 19.92
C ALA A 39 8.87 -12.05 19.78
N GLU A 40 7.63 -12.39 20.12
CA GLU A 40 7.12 -13.76 19.96
C GLU A 40 6.94 -14.14 18.49
N ARG A 41 6.45 -13.21 17.65
CA ARG A 41 6.37 -13.41 16.18
C ARG A 41 7.75 -13.67 15.59
N GLU A 42 8.77 -12.91 15.99
CA GLU A 42 10.14 -13.13 15.54
C GLU A 42 10.65 -14.51 15.95
N ARG A 43 10.42 -14.91 17.20
CA ARG A 43 10.79 -16.24 17.71
C ARG A 43 10.14 -17.39 16.94
N ARG A 44 8.89 -17.21 16.48
CA ARG A 44 8.14 -18.24 15.71
C ARG A 44 8.38 -18.19 14.20
N GLY A 45 9.17 -17.23 13.71
CA GLY A 45 9.35 -16.98 12.29
C GLY A 45 8.23 -16.11 11.71
N ARG A 46 8.62 -14.99 11.10
CA ARG A 46 7.73 -13.92 10.59
C ARG A 46 6.76 -14.42 9.50
N ARG A 47 5.57 -14.90 9.89
CA ARG A 47 4.55 -15.41 8.96
C ARG A 47 3.43 -14.44 8.60
N ASN A 48 3.20 -13.41 9.41
CA ASN A 48 2.16 -12.40 9.22
C ASN A 48 2.81 -11.03 9.20
N ARG A 49 2.20 -9.98 8.63
CA ARG A 49 2.72 -8.60 8.71
C ARG A 49 1.97 -7.82 9.79
N PHE A 50 2.66 -6.94 10.50
CA PHE A 50 2.14 -6.14 11.60
C PHE A 50 2.09 -4.67 11.23
N PHE A 51 1.02 -4.02 11.66
CA PHE A 51 0.84 -2.58 11.57
C PHE A 51 0.30 -2.07 12.90
N PHE A 52 1.17 -1.46 13.68
CA PHE A 52 0.88 -0.97 15.02
C PHE A 52 0.61 0.54 15.01
N LEU A 53 -0.59 0.89 15.47
CA LEU A 53 -1.11 2.25 15.57
C LEU A 53 -1.32 2.58 17.07
N PRO A 54 -0.32 3.14 17.76
CA PRO A 54 -0.37 3.39 19.20
C PRO A 54 -1.48 4.36 19.59
N ASP A 55 -1.71 5.41 18.80
CA ASP A 55 -2.78 6.40 19.04
C ASP A 55 -4.19 5.79 19.03
N LEU A 56 -4.36 4.69 18.30
CA LEU A 56 -5.61 3.93 18.23
C LEU A 56 -5.61 2.71 19.16
N ALA A 57 -4.53 2.51 19.93
CA ALA A 57 -4.27 1.31 20.71
C ALA A 57 -4.57 0.03 19.93
N CYS A 58 -4.08 -0.04 18.68
CA CYS A 58 -4.52 -1.02 17.70
C CYS A 58 -3.33 -1.69 16.98
N LEU A 59 -3.40 -3.01 16.81
CA LEU A 59 -2.54 -3.77 15.92
C LEU A 59 -3.39 -4.35 14.80
N ILE A 60 -3.04 -4.05 13.55
CA ILE A 60 -3.56 -4.74 12.38
C ILE A 60 -2.57 -5.84 12.02
N VAL A 61 -3.06 -7.06 11.91
CA VAL A 61 -2.26 -8.23 11.50
C VAL A 61 -2.71 -8.62 10.09
N THR A 62 -1.82 -8.46 9.11
CA THR A 62 -2.03 -8.96 7.75
C THR A 62 -1.64 -10.44 7.67
N ILE A 63 -2.52 -11.24 7.10
CA ILE A 63 -2.33 -12.66 6.84
C ILE A 63 -2.10 -12.82 5.33
N PRO A 64 -0.91 -13.27 4.89
CA PRO A 64 -0.55 -13.31 3.48
C PRO A 64 -1.26 -14.46 2.75
N THR A 65 -2.55 -14.29 2.44
CA THR A 65 -3.31 -15.24 1.63
C THR A 65 -2.96 -15.10 0.16
N ARG A 66 -3.24 -16.12 -0.66
CA ARG A 66 -2.94 -16.09 -2.09
C ARG A 66 -3.57 -14.91 -2.84
N ARG A 67 -4.81 -14.55 -2.50
CA ARG A 67 -5.51 -13.41 -3.13
C ARG A 67 -4.88 -12.09 -2.72
N HIS A 68 -4.54 -11.96 -1.43
CA HIS A 68 -3.86 -10.79 -0.89
C HIS A 68 -2.48 -10.60 -1.57
N GLU A 69 -1.64 -11.62 -1.55
CA GLU A 69 -0.28 -11.56 -2.13
C GLU A 69 -0.33 -11.18 -3.62
N ARG A 70 -1.20 -11.84 -4.38
CA ARG A 70 -1.31 -11.57 -5.82
C ARG A 70 -1.82 -10.17 -6.12
N ALA A 71 -2.65 -9.59 -5.26
CA ALA A 71 -3.19 -8.24 -5.49
C ALA A 71 -2.13 -7.16 -5.40
N HIS A 72 -1.29 -7.16 -4.36
CA HIS A 72 -0.23 -6.16 -4.24
C HIS A 72 0.93 -6.43 -5.21
N LEU A 73 1.31 -7.71 -5.43
CA LEU A 73 2.40 -8.07 -6.33
C LEU A 73 2.10 -7.70 -7.78
N GLU A 74 0.91 -8.01 -8.31
CA GLU A 74 0.57 -7.67 -9.69
C GLU A 74 0.51 -6.15 -9.92
N MET A 75 0.09 -5.38 -8.91
CA MET A 75 0.16 -3.91 -8.98
C MET A 75 1.61 -3.41 -8.95
N TYR A 76 2.43 -3.95 -8.05
CA TYR A 76 3.84 -3.61 -7.96
C TYR A 76 4.59 -3.90 -9.27
N ASP A 77 4.37 -5.09 -9.84
CA ASP A 77 4.94 -5.51 -11.12
C ASP A 77 4.51 -4.59 -12.26
N CYS A 78 3.23 -4.16 -12.31
CA CYS A 78 2.77 -3.22 -13.33
C CYS A 78 3.55 -1.89 -13.28
N ILE A 79 3.85 -1.38 -12.08
CA ILE A 79 4.64 -0.16 -11.89
C ILE A 79 6.10 -0.41 -12.26
N GLN A 80 6.68 -1.51 -11.75
CA GLN A 80 8.07 -1.86 -11.96
C GLN A 80 8.38 -2.11 -13.45
N ASP A 81 7.48 -2.74 -14.19
CA ASP A 81 7.65 -2.97 -15.63
C ASP A 81 7.81 -1.64 -16.38
N VAL A 82 7.02 -0.61 -16.04
CA VAL A 82 7.16 0.71 -16.69
C VAL A 82 8.47 1.39 -16.28
N ILE A 83 8.91 1.25 -15.02
CA ILE A 83 10.22 1.74 -14.56
C ILE A 83 11.36 1.05 -15.33
N LYS A 84 11.27 -0.26 -15.56
CA LYS A 84 12.22 -1.03 -16.35
C LYS A 84 12.20 -0.64 -17.83
N ASP A 85 11.03 -0.41 -18.40
CA ASP A 85 10.85 0.03 -19.78
C ASP A 85 11.53 1.40 -20.02
N MET A 86 11.60 2.26 -18.99
CA MET A 86 12.36 3.53 -19.01
C MET A 86 13.88 3.35 -18.77
N GLY A 87 14.38 2.12 -18.59
CA GLY A 87 15.80 1.85 -18.32
C GLY A 87 16.26 2.18 -16.90
N LEU A 88 15.34 2.29 -15.94
CA LEU A 88 15.63 2.76 -14.58
C LEU A 88 15.75 1.66 -13.52
N ALA A 89 15.92 0.40 -13.95
CA ALA A 89 16.02 -0.74 -13.04
C ALA A 89 17.13 -0.58 -11.98
N ASP A 90 18.32 -0.10 -12.38
CA ASP A 90 19.46 0.14 -11.47
C ASP A 90 19.32 1.42 -10.63
N GLN A 91 18.27 2.20 -10.84
CA GLN A 91 17.96 3.40 -10.05
C GLN A 91 16.80 3.18 -9.08
N TRP A 92 16.28 1.95 -8.99
CA TRP A 92 15.14 1.61 -8.15
C TRP A 92 15.50 0.52 -7.14
N THR A 93 15.30 0.81 -5.86
CA THR A 93 15.50 -0.15 -4.76
C THR A 93 14.17 -0.76 -4.32
N HIS A 94 14.20 -2.06 -4.07
CA HIS A 94 13.08 -2.86 -3.60
C HIS A 94 13.18 -3.10 -2.09
N ASP A 95 12.18 -2.62 -1.35
CA ASP A 95 12.06 -2.86 0.09
C ASP A 95 11.06 -3.95 0.44
N GLY A 96 10.15 -4.25 -0.48
CA GLY A 96 9.14 -5.29 -0.29
C GLY A 96 8.30 -5.02 0.96
N GLY A 97 8.29 -5.97 1.90
CA GLY A 97 7.58 -5.87 3.18
C GLY A 97 8.47 -5.53 4.36
N ALA A 98 9.53 -4.76 4.15
CA ALA A 98 10.40 -4.29 5.23
C ALA A 98 9.60 -3.50 6.28
N THR A 99 10.00 -3.65 7.55
CA THR A 99 9.41 -2.91 8.66
C THR A 99 9.91 -1.47 8.65
N PHE A 100 8.98 -0.52 8.68
CA PHE A 100 9.24 0.88 8.96
C PHE A 100 8.87 1.18 10.42
N ASP A 101 9.87 1.38 11.26
CA ASP A 101 9.74 1.75 12.68
C ASP A 101 10.32 3.16 12.87
N PRO A 102 9.54 4.24 12.63
CA PRO A 102 9.99 5.61 12.81
C PRO A 102 10.46 5.87 14.25
N PRO A 103 11.43 6.78 14.47
CA PRO A 103 11.91 7.09 15.81
C PRO A 103 10.79 7.51 16.77
N GLY A 104 10.85 6.98 18.00
CA GLY A 104 9.94 7.29 19.10
C GLY A 104 8.77 6.31 19.21
N ASP A 105 8.56 5.77 20.42
CA ASP A 105 7.56 4.73 20.70
C ASP A 105 6.11 5.13 20.39
N ALA A 106 5.83 6.44 20.29
CA ALA A 106 4.51 6.98 19.96
C ALA A 106 4.23 7.01 18.44
N SER A 107 5.23 6.77 17.59
CA SER A 107 5.10 6.91 16.14
C SER A 107 4.46 5.68 15.47
N GLY A 108 4.43 4.53 16.17
CA GLY A 108 3.94 3.26 15.65
C GLY A 108 4.96 2.56 14.75
N SER A 109 4.56 1.43 14.16
CA SER A 109 5.42 0.63 13.26
C SER A 109 4.56 -0.04 12.19
N GLY A 110 5.07 -0.15 10.97
CA GLY A 110 4.31 -0.68 9.84
C GLY A 110 5.15 -1.53 8.91
N GLU A 111 4.59 -2.65 8.47
CA GLU A 111 5.11 -3.48 7.37
C GLU A 111 4.16 -3.34 6.18
N GLY A 112 4.60 -2.65 5.12
CA GLY A 112 3.84 -2.57 3.86
C GLY A 112 3.81 -3.91 3.13
N ASP A 113 2.91 -4.08 2.16
CA ASP A 113 2.89 -5.33 1.38
C ASP A 113 3.92 -5.32 0.25
N SER A 114 4.14 -4.16 -0.37
CA SER A 114 5.27 -3.93 -1.28
C SER A 114 5.68 -2.46 -1.28
N SER A 115 6.97 -2.20 -1.24
CA SER A 115 7.50 -0.84 -1.28
C SER A 115 8.76 -0.73 -2.13
N GLY A 116 9.08 0.49 -2.53
CA GLY A 116 10.27 0.80 -3.29
C GLY A 116 10.44 2.29 -3.55
N GLY A 117 11.57 2.67 -4.11
CA GLY A 117 11.90 4.06 -4.38
C GLY A 117 13.26 4.23 -5.05
N PRO A 118 13.69 5.48 -5.26
CA PRO A 118 14.92 5.78 -5.97
C PRO A 118 16.13 5.42 -5.12
N SER A 119 17.08 4.65 -5.68
CA SER A 119 18.22 4.10 -4.93
C SER A 119 19.15 5.14 -4.32
N SER A 120 19.11 6.38 -4.81
CA SER A 120 19.88 7.51 -4.25
C SER A 120 19.36 8.00 -2.90
N ARG A 121 18.23 7.47 -2.42
CA ARG A 121 17.55 7.97 -1.23
C ARG A 121 18.03 7.25 0.02
N HIS A 122 18.89 7.94 0.75
CA HIS A 122 19.31 7.55 2.09
C HIS A 122 18.64 8.46 3.11
N ASP A 123 18.28 7.91 4.27
CA ASP A 123 17.81 8.68 5.41
C ASP A 123 18.87 9.76 5.78
N PRO A 124 18.51 11.05 5.85
CA PRO A 124 19.43 12.08 6.32
C PRO A 124 19.92 11.85 7.77
N HIS A 125 19.22 11.01 8.54
CA HIS A 125 19.44 10.75 9.96
C HIS A 125 19.95 9.33 10.25
N GLY A 126 20.27 8.53 9.22
CA GLY A 126 20.79 7.17 9.35
C GLY A 126 21.07 6.49 8.01
N ASP A 127 21.42 5.21 8.03
CA ASP A 127 21.68 4.45 6.80
C ASP A 127 20.42 3.78 6.22
N ALA A 128 19.24 4.04 6.80
CA ALA A 128 17.99 3.42 6.37
C ALA A 128 17.56 3.97 5.00
N PHE A 129 17.17 3.08 4.10
CA PHE A 129 16.49 3.47 2.89
C PHE A 129 15.03 3.85 3.22
N LEU A 130 14.53 4.92 2.61
CA LEU A 130 13.14 5.35 2.78
C LEU A 130 12.46 5.27 1.41
N PRO A 131 11.50 4.36 1.17
CA PRO A 131 10.83 4.29 -0.12
C PRO A 131 10.04 5.57 -0.43
N THR A 132 9.61 5.71 -1.68
CA THR A 132 8.67 6.75 -2.12
C THR A 132 7.28 6.17 -2.40
N LEU A 133 7.23 4.87 -2.71
CA LEU A 133 6.03 4.09 -2.97
C LEU A 133 5.79 3.03 -1.89
N VAL A 134 4.55 2.95 -1.43
CA VAL A 134 4.03 1.80 -0.68
C VAL A 134 2.74 1.29 -1.33
N ILE A 135 2.57 -0.02 -1.39
CA ILE A 135 1.35 -0.70 -1.81
C ILE A 135 0.80 -1.47 -0.63
N GLU A 136 -0.51 -1.35 -0.41
CA GLU A 136 -1.27 -2.08 0.61
C GLU A 136 -2.46 -2.77 -0.05
N ALA A 137 -2.59 -4.08 0.15
CA ALA A 137 -3.73 -4.85 -0.32
C ALA A 137 -4.71 -5.19 0.81
N GLY A 138 -5.98 -5.39 0.46
CA GLY A 138 -6.98 -5.84 1.44
C GLY A 138 -8.13 -6.64 0.82
N VAL A 139 -8.36 -7.85 1.31
CA VAL A 139 -9.45 -8.76 0.92
C VAL A 139 -10.59 -8.71 1.94
N SER A 140 -10.30 -9.05 3.20
CA SER A 140 -11.17 -8.85 4.36
C SER A 140 -10.94 -7.49 5.03
N GLN A 141 -9.73 -6.94 4.94
CA GLN A 141 -9.43 -5.64 5.55
C GLN A 141 -10.34 -4.56 4.95
N THR A 142 -10.97 -3.75 5.80
CA THR A 142 -11.90 -2.72 5.32
C THR A 142 -11.16 -1.60 4.59
N LEU A 143 -11.80 -0.97 3.62
CA LEU A 143 -11.23 0.18 2.91
C LEU A 143 -10.91 1.34 3.88
N SER A 144 -11.75 1.56 4.90
CA SER A 144 -11.46 2.57 5.93
C SER A 144 -10.17 2.26 6.70
N SER A 145 -9.90 0.98 7.00
CA SER A 145 -8.66 0.58 7.67
C SER A 145 -7.43 0.76 6.76
N LEU A 146 -7.55 0.45 5.47
CA LEU A 146 -6.50 0.74 4.49
C LEU A 146 -6.22 2.25 4.35
N LYS A 147 -7.26 3.09 4.35
CA LYS A 147 -7.12 4.55 4.35
C LYS A 147 -6.40 5.07 5.59
N THR A 148 -6.61 4.45 6.75
CA THR A 148 -5.83 4.74 7.96
C THR A 148 -4.35 4.41 7.76
N LYS A 149 -4.02 3.25 7.19
CA LYS A 149 -2.63 2.90 6.84
C LYS A 149 -2.03 3.92 5.86
N ALA A 150 -2.75 4.30 4.80
CA ALA A 150 -2.28 5.29 3.83
C ALA A 150 -1.90 6.61 4.51
N ARG A 151 -2.77 7.16 5.36
CA ARG A 151 -2.48 8.38 6.12
C ARG A 151 -1.26 8.22 7.02
N TRP A 152 -1.16 7.09 7.73
CA TRP A 152 -0.04 6.81 8.61
C TRP A 152 1.30 6.80 7.85
N TRP A 153 1.39 6.15 6.68
CA TRP A 153 2.60 6.14 5.87
C TRP A 153 3.12 7.55 5.55
N PHE A 154 2.21 8.48 5.23
CA PHE A 154 2.57 9.88 5.00
C PHE A 154 3.02 10.56 6.31
N THR A 155 2.25 10.48 7.39
CA THR A 155 2.56 11.23 8.61
C THR A 155 3.78 10.68 9.34
N ALA A 156 3.88 9.35 9.46
CA ALA A 156 4.97 8.65 10.16
C ALA A 156 6.32 8.86 9.47
N SER A 157 6.32 8.98 8.14
CA SER A 157 7.51 9.32 7.37
C SER A 157 7.78 10.82 7.26
N ASN A 158 7.00 11.69 7.92
CA ASN A 158 7.06 13.15 7.70
C ASN A 158 6.95 13.54 6.21
N PHE A 159 6.06 12.86 5.48
CA PHE A 159 5.81 13.03 4.05
C PHE A 159 7.04 12.78 3.16
N HIS A 160 7.95 11.92 3.64
CA HIS A 160 8.99 11.33 2.81
C HIS A 160 8.40 10.24 1.91
N MET A 161 7.43 9.45 2.36
CA MET A 161 6.60 8.66 1.45
C MET A 161 5.79 9.61 0.56
N LYS A 162 5.74 9.32 -0.75
CA LYS A 162 5.15 10.23 -1.75
C LYS A 162 3.88 9.68 -2.36
N VAL A 163 3.82 8.36 -2.51
CA VAL A 163 2.71 7.65 -3.15
C VAL A 163 2.34 6.44 -2.29
N VAL A 164 1.06 6.31 -1.96
CA VAL A 164 0.50 5.07 -1.41
C VAL A 164 -0.57 4.57 -2.35
N VAL A 165 -0.47 3.32 -2.79
CA VAL A 165 -1.48 2.66 -3.62
C VAL A 165 -2.21 1.61 -2.79
N LEU A 166 -3.52 1.77 -2.64
CA LEU A 166 -4.37 0.78 -1.98
C LEU A 166 -4.99 -0.12 -3.05
N VAL A 167 -4.97 -1.44 -2.84
CA VAL A 167 -5.62 -2.44 -3.71
C VAL A 167 -6.65 -3.22 -2.89
N LYS A 168 -7.91 -2.83 -2.99
CA LYS A 168 -9.03 -3.44 -2.27
C LYS A 168 -9.75 -4.46 -3.14
N LEU A 169 -9.80 -5.72 -2.71
CA LEU A 169 -10.66 -6.74 -3.32
C LEU A 169 -12.03 -6.76 -2.65
N LEU A 170 -13.08 -6.67 -3.45
CA LEU A 170 -14.47 -6.75 -3.04
C LEU A 170 -15.02 -8.12 -3.47
N VAL A 171 -14.81 -9.14 -2.64
CA VAL A 171 -15.12 -10.55 -2.96
C VAL A 171 -16.59 -10.74 -3.35
N ALA A 172 -17.51 -10.10 -2.64
CA ALA A 172 -18.95 -10.24 -2.87
C ALA A 172 -19.38 -9.81 -4.28
N THR A 173 -18.69 -8.82 -4.86
CA THR A 173 -19.02 -8.26 -6.19
C THR A 173 -17.98 -8.60 -7.25
N SER A 174 -16.92 -9.36 -6.89
CA SER A 174 -15.79 -9.65 -7.78
C SER A 174 -15.16 -8.38 -8.38
N ALA A 175 -15.13 -7.30 -7.58
CA ALA A 175 -14.59 -6.01 -8.00
C ALA A 175 -13.24 -5.72 -7.32
N ILE A 176 -12.40 -4.95 -8.00
CA ILE A 176 -11.13 -4.44 -7.46
C ILE A 176 -11.21 -2.92 -7.45
N GLU A 177 -11.03 -2.33 -6.29
CA GLU A 177 -10.91 -0.88 -6.12
C GLU A 177 -9.45 -0.54 -5.85
N ILE A 178 -8.91 0.38 -6.64
CA ILE A 178 -7.54 0.89 -6.49
C ILE A 178 -7.64 2.38 -6.15
N GLU A 179 -6.99 2.78 -5.06
CA GLU A 179 -6.87 4.18 -4.70
C GLU A 179 -5.40 4.60 -4.71
N GLN A 180 -5.08 5.68 -5.42
CA GLN A 180 -3.79 6.34 -5.33
C GLN A 180 -3.90 7.53 -4.38
N TRP A 181 -3.05 7.54 -3.38
CA TRP A 181 -2.91 8.63 -2.42
C TRP A 181 -1.59 9.37 -2.61
N GLY A 182 -1.61 10.67 -2.36
CA GLY A 182 -0.44 11.54 -2.40
C GLY A 182 -0.55 12.69 -1.41
N ALA A 183 0.51 13.48 -1.28
CA ALA A 183 0.52 14.65 -0.41
C ALA A 183 0.04 15.92 -1.13
N GLU A 184 -0.73 16.77 -0.44
CA GLU A 184 -1.01 18.16 -0.84
C GLU A 184 -0.69 19.12 0.29
N LEU A 185 -0.41 20.37 -0.05
CA LEU A 185 -0.28 21.46 0.91
C LEU A 185 -1.68 21.96 1.28
N SER A 186 -2.05 21.80 2.53
CA SER A 186 -3.23 22.42 3.13
C SER A 186 -2.98 23.91 3.36
N GLY A 187 -3.69 24.74 2.61
CA GLY A 187 -3.82 26.17 2.87
C GLY A 187 -4.43 26.92 1.68
N PRO A 188 -5.15 28.03 1.93
CA PRO A 188 -5.59 28.90 0.84
C PRO A 188 -4.34 29.47 0.15
N GLN A 189 -4.20 29.22 -1.15
CA GLN A 189 -3.25 29.90 -2.02
C GLN A 189 -3.66 31.38 -2.10
N ARG A 190 -3.34 32.15 -1.05
CA ARG A 190 -3.63 33.59 -1.01
C ARG A 190 -2.68 34.29 -1.97
N HIS A 191 -3.15 34.48 -3.19
CA HIS A 191 -2.62 35.53 -4.04
C HIS A 191 -2.90 36.86 -3.35
N CYS A 192 -1.84 37.56 -2.94
CA CYS A 192 -1.84 38.86 -2.29
C CYS A 192 -2.05 38.85 -0.76
N ALA A 193 -0.94 39.04 -0.01
CA ALA A 193 -0.75 40.12 0.98
C ALA A 193 0.46 39.85 1.87
N THR A 194 1.37 40.83 1.93
CA THR A 194 2.51 40.90 2.84
C THR A 194 2.05 40.91 4.30
N THR A 195 2.20 39.80 5.04
CA THR A 195 2.32 39.85 6.51
C THR A 195 3.21 38.72 7.03
N THR A 196 4.10 39.10 7.95
CA THR A 196 5.06 38.28 8.68
C THR A 196 4.36 37.34 9.67
N ARG A 197 4.12 36.11 9.24
CA ARG A 197 4.08 34.87 10.04
C ARG A 197 4.04 33.73 9.04
N ALA A 198 5.11 32.96 8.95
CA ALA A 198 5.18 31.77 8.11
C ALA A 198 4.11 30.78 8.58
N SER A 199 2.92 30.83 7.96
CA SER A 199 2.02 29.69 7.99
C SER A 199 2.71 28.60 7.19
N HIS A 200 3.42 27.70 7.87
CA HIS A 200 3.80 26.44 7.26
C HIS A 200 2.50 25.77 6.82
N ALA A 201 2.24 25.75 5.51
CA ALA A 201 1.12 24.99 4.98
C ALA A 201 1.32 23.53 5.43
N ALA A 202 0.39 23.02 6.23
CA ALA A 202 0.45 21.64 6.68
C ALA A 202 0.31 20.72 5.47
N LYS A 203 1.03 19.61 5.41
CA LYS A 203 0.78 18.61 4.36
C LYS A 203 -0.33 17.68 4.80
N GLU A 204 -1.19 17.28 3.87
CA GLU A 204 -2.24 16.28 4.10
C GLU A 204 -2.18 15.18 3.04
N ALA A 205 -2.50 13.96 3.46
CA ALA A 205 -2.69 12.83 2.56
C ALA A 205 -4.07 12.94 1.91
N VAL A 206 -4.10 12.98 0.58
CA VAL A 206 -5.33 13.11 -0.21
C VAL A 206 -5.42 12.01 -1.26
N LEU A 207 -6.66 11.62 -1.57
CA LEU A 207 -6.95 10.74 -2.70
C LEU A 207 -6.69 11.51 -4.01
N LYS A 208 -5.79 11.00 -4.85
CA LYS A 208 -5.44 11.59 -6.14
C LYS A 208 -6.23 11.00 -7.28
N GLN A 209 -6.41 9.68 -7.24
CA GLN A 209 -7.10 8.93 -8.28
C GLN A 209 -7.75 7.69 -7.66
N GLN A 210 -8.89 7.30 -8.23
CA GLN A 210 -9.55 6.05 -7.95
C GLN A 210 -9.78 5.31 -9.27
N VAL A 211 -9.51 4.01 -9.27
CA VAL A 211 -9.80 3.10 -10.38
C VAL A 211 -10.68 1.98 -9.85
N LEU A 212 -11.75 1.67 -10.57
CA LEU A 212 -12.65 0.58 -10.23
C LEU A 212 -12.70 -0.43 -11.37
N ILE A 213 -12.44 -1.69 -11.05
CA ILE A 213 -12.51 -2.80 -11.99
C ILE A 213 -13.68 -3.70 -11.59
N ASN A 214 -14.67 -3.83 -12.47
CA ASN A 214 -15.84 -4.67 -12.24
C ASN A 214 -15.87 -5.84 -13.23
N TRP A 215 -16.22 -7.02 -12.73
CA TRP A 215 -16.56 -8.14 -13.59
C TRP A 215 -17.94 -7.94 -14.25
N VAL A 216 -17.98 -7.99 -15.58
CA VAL A 216 -19.19 -7.83 -16.40
C VAL A 216 -19.38 -9.01 -17.37
N GLY A 217 -18.69 -10.12 -17.13
CA GLY A 217 -18.78 -11.31 -17.96
C GLY A 217 -20.16 -12.00 -17.87
N PRO A 218 -20.45 -12.92 -18.80
CA PRO A 218 -21.79 -13.48 -18.99
C PRO A 218 -22.25 -14.38 -17.83
N LEU A 219 -21.33 -14.92 -17.04
CA LEU A 219 -21.60 -15.71 -15.84
C LEU A 219 -20.88 -15.06 -14.65
N PRO A 220 -21.35 -15.27 -13.40
CA PRO A 220 -20.62 -14.83 -12.22
C PRO A 220 -19.15 -15.28 -12.26
N LEU A 221 -18.22 -14.41 -11.87
CA LEU A 221 -16.78 -14.70 -11.90
C LEU A 221 -16.40 -16.00 -11.15
N PRO A 222 -16.96 -16.31 -9.96
CA PRO A 222 -16.67 -17.56 -9.27
C PRO A 222 -17.04 -18.83 -10.05
N GLN A 223 -17.98 -18.71 -11.00
CA GLN A 223 -18.44 -19.81 -11.86
C GLN A 223 -17.72 -19.83 -13.22
N THR A 224 -16.88 -18.82 -13.50
CA THR A 224 -16.19 -18.68 -14.77
C THR A 224 -14.73 -19.14 -14.63
N PRO A 225 -14.32 -20.26 -15.27
CA PRO A 225 -12.94 -20.74 -15.24
C PRO A 225 -11.96 -19.73 -15.85
N LEU A 226 -10.71 -19.71 -15.36
CA LEU A 226 -9.68 -18.72 -15.76
C LEU A 226 -9.46 -18.62 -17.27
N ASN A 227 -9.50 -19.74 -17.99
CA ASN A 227 -9.33 -19.79 -19.46
C ASN A 227 -10.52 -19.18 -20.22
N ARG A 228 -11.69 -19.02 -19.58
CA ARG A 228 -12.89 -18.40 -20.16
C ARG A 228 -13.09 -16.94 -19.74
N ARG A 229 -12.23 -16.38 -18.90
CA ARG A 229 -12.27 -14.95 -18.53
C ARG A 229 -11.59 -14.12 -19.61
N ALA A 230 -12.36 -13.42 -20.45
CA ALA A 230 -11.81 -12.48 -21.41
C ALA A 230 -11.38 -11.19 -20.70
N LEU A 231 -10.40 -10.46 -21.25
CA LEU A 231 -9.99 -9.18 -20.66
C LEU A 231 -11.13 -8.15 -20.73
N SER A 232 -11.92 -8.18 -21.81
CA SER A 232 -13.10 -7.35 -22.01
C SER A 232 -14.21 -7.58 -20.97
N ASP A 233 -14.18 -8.70 -20.25
CA ASP A 233 -15.13 -8.99 -19.17
C ASP A 233 -14.77 -8.23 -17.87
N PHE A 234 -13.63 -7.55 -17.83
CA PHE A 234 -13.21 -6.67 -16.74
C PHE A 234 -13.36 -5.22 -17.18
N HIS A 235 -14.48 -4.60 -16.83
CA HIS A 235 -14.73 -3.20 -17.14
C HIS A 235 -13.96 -2.30 -16.16
N VAL A 236 -13.10 -1.43 -16.68
CA VAL A 236 -12.23 -0.56 -15.87
C VAL A 236 -12.70 0.89 -15.98
N GLN A 237 -12.99 1.50 -14.83
CA GLN A 237 -13.32 2.91 -14.70
C GLN A 237 -12.14 3.66 -14.08
N GLY A 238 -11.84 4.85 -14.60
CA GLY A 238 -10.76 5.70 -14.09
C GLY A 238 -9.37 5.35 -14.64
N ALA A 239 -9.26 4.44 -15.61
CA ALA A 239 -7.99 4.15 -16.30
C ALA A 239 -7.56 5.30 -17.24
N PRO A 240 -6.25 5.42 -17.54
CA PRO A 240 -5.12 4.69 -16.95
C PRO A 240 -4.87 5.12 -15.49
N LEU A 241 -4.30 4.23 -14.65
CA LEU A 241 -3.73 4.67 -13.37
C LEU A 241 -2.44 5.45 -13.66
N VAL A 242 -2.30 6.65 -13.10
CA VAL A 242 -1.17 7.56 -13.37
C VAL A 242 -0.39 7.87 -12.10
N LEU A 243 0.85 7.38 -12.01
CA LEU A 243 1.78 7.77 -10.94
C LEU A 243 2.80 8.75 -11.51
N ARG A 244 2.89 9.95 -10.94
CA ARG A 244 3.82 10.96 -11.44
C ARG A 244 5.26 10.50 -11.22
N PHE A 245 6.07 10.61 -12.27
CA PHE A 245 7.48 10.24 -12.23
C PHE A 245 8.21 10.94 -11.09
N GLN A 246 7.99 12.24 -10.95
CA GLN A 246 8.62 13.07 -9.92
C GLN A 246 8.30 12.65 -8.49
N ASP A 247 7.11 12.07 -8.25
CA ASP A 247 6.72 11.60 -6.92
C ASP A 247 7.41 10.28 -6.60
N LEU A 248 7.66 9.44 -7.61
CA LEU A 248 8.34 8.16 -7.43
C LEU A 248 9.86 8.31 -7.38
N MET A 249 10.45 9.14 -8.24
CA MET A 249 11.91 9.22 -8.43
C MET A 249 12.56 10.40 -7.68
N ASP A 250 11.78 11.24 -6.98
CA ASP A 250 12.24 12.45 -6.28
C ASP A 250 13.04 13.43 -7.20
N ARG A 251 12.83 13.37 -8.52
CA ARG A 251 13.43 14.26 -9.53
C ARG A 251 12.52 14.40 -10.76
N PRO A 252 12.65 15.49 -11.55
CA PRO A 252 11.93 15.61 -12.82
C PRO A 252 12.31 14.47 -13.79
N PRO A 253 11.40 14.07 -14.69
CA PRO A 253 11.73 13.17 -15.78
C PRO A 253 12.69 13.84 -16.76
N VAL A 254 13.49 13.02 -17.44
CA VAL A 254 14.34 13.38 -18.58
C VAL A 254 13.69 12.85 -19.86
N PRO A 255 12.89 13.65 -20.58
CA PRO A 255 12.14 13.16 -21.74
C PRO A 255 13.03 12.61 -22.87
N ALA A 256 14.23 13.18 -23.03
CA ALA A 256 15.20 12.71 -24.03
C ALA A 256 15.71 11.29 -23.76
N ALA A 257 15.62 10.80 -22.51
CA ALA A 257 15.93 9.43 -22.13
C ALA A 257 14.69 8.51 -22.14
N GLY A 258 13.52 9.02 -22.57
CA GLY A 258 12.27 8.27 -22.55
C GLY A 258 11.58 8.22 -21.18
N GLU A 259 12.03 9.01 -20.21
CA GLU A 259 11.40 9.06 -18.88
C GLU A 259 10.08 9.85 -18.91
N HIS A 260 9.05 9.30 -18.27
CA HIS A 260 7.71 9.87 -18.22
C HIS A 260 6.94 9.35 -17.00
N ASP A 261 5.75 9.91 -16.75
CA ASP A 261 4.86 9.40 -15.70
C ASP A 261 4.51 7.92 -15.92
N ILE A 262 4.32 7.17 -14.84
CA ILE A 262 3.94 5.76 -14.92
C ILE A 262 2.48 5.68 -15.33
N LEU A 263 2.24 5.16 -16.54
CA LEU A 263 0.89 4.94 -17.08
C LEU A 263 0.58 3.45 -17.06
N ILE A 264 -0.38 3.04 -16.24
CA ILE A 264 -0.91 1.66 -16.25
C ILE A 264 -2.21 1.66 -17.04
N PRO A 265 -2.19 1.24 -18.32
CA PRO A 265 -3.37 1.29 -19.18
C PRO A 265 -4.42 0.26 -18.76
N GLU A 266 -5.65 0.48 -19.21
CA GLU A 266 -6.80 -0.41 -18.98
C GLU A 266 -6.45 -1.89 -19.21
N VAL A 267 -5.79 -2.22 -20.33
CA VAL A 267 -5.45 -3.62 -20.65
C VAL A 267 -4.51 -4.27 -19.62
N ARG A 268 -3.61 -3.49 -18.99
CA ARG A 268 -2.75 -4.00 -17.90
C ARG A 268 -3.56 -4.21 -16.62
N LEU A 269 -4.48 -3.29 -16.29
CA LEU A 269 -5.40 -3.42 -15.16
C LEU A 269 -6.37 -4.60 -15.31
N GLN A 270 -6.88 -4.85 -16.52
CA GLN A 270 -7.69 -6.03 -16.84
C GLN A 270 -6.90 -7.33 -16.65
N ARG A 271 -5.64 -7.35 -17.09
CA ARG A 271 -4.75 -8.51 -16.93
C ARG A 271 -4.46 -8.78 -15.45
N MET A 272 -4.17 -7.74 -14.68
CA MET A 272 -4.05 -7.81 -13.22
C MET A 272 -5.32 -8.43 -12.61
N ALA A 273 -6.51 -7.88 -12.93
CA ALA A 273 -7.76 -8.38 -12.38
C ALA A 273 -8.03 -9.86 -12.72
N LYS A 274 -7.77 -10.26 -13.97
CA LYS A 274 -7.86 -11.66 -14.40
C LYS A 274 -6.92 -12.57 -13.61
N ARG A 275 -5.72 -12.10 -13.27
CA ARG A 275 -4.73 -12.86 -12.51
C ARG A 275 -5.07 -12.90 -11.04
N VAL A 276 -5.59 -11.82 -10.44
CA VAL A 276 -5.92 -11.77 -9.02
C VAL A 276 -7.06 -12.75 -8.69
N TRP A 277 -8.16 -12.68 -9.44
CA TRP A 277 -9.33 -13.54 -9.30
C TRP A 277 -9.10 -14.97 -9.78
#